data_AF-A0A9E1K980-F1
#
_entry.id   AF-A0A9E1K980-F1
#
_cell.length_a   1.000
_cell.length_b   1.000
_cell.length_c   1.000
_cell.angle_alpha   90.00
_cell.angle_beta   90.00
_cell.angle_gamma   90.00
#
_symmetry.space_group_name_H-M   'P 1'
#
loop_
_entity.id
_entity.type
_entity.pdbx_description
1 polymer ?
#
loop_
_entity_poly.entity_id
_entity_poly.type
_entity_poly.pdbx_seq_one_letter_code
_entity_poly.pdbx_strand_id
1 'polypeptide(L)'
;MAKGLNPKILHRHVSIRRSGKVVRNVLAQSLISNIKQGKLQKDDEISADEKNWVRLDQHYQLSDYFPTQKISSSQDLPPNMEKHLLELSKMLKDLS
;
A
#
# COMPACT_ATOMS: atom_id res chain seq x y z
N MET A 1 32.10 -29.91 3.38
CA MET A 1 31.73 -29.23 2.12
C MET A 1 30.42 -28.48 2.35
N ALA A 2 30.49 -27.18 2.62
CA ALA A 2 29.32 -26.35 2.87
C ALA A 2 28.57 -26.16 1.54
N LYS A 3 27.35 -26.72 1.44
CA LYS A 3 26.44 -26.46 0.32
C LYS A 3 26.04 -24.99 0.43
N GLY A 4 26.68 -24.15 -0.38
CA GLY A 4 26.30 -22.75 -0.53
C GLY A 4 24.81 -22.67 -0.85
N LEU A 5 24.05 -22.06 0.05
CA LEU A 5 22.71 -21.56 -0.21
C LEU A 5 22.86 -20.58 -1.37
N ASN A 6 22.70 -21.06 -2.60
CA ASN A 6 22.49 -20.18 -3.74
C ASN A 6 21.23 -19.39 -3.39
N PRO A 7 21.29 -18.05 -3.16
CA PRO A 7 20.08 -17.28 -3.27
C PRO A 7 19.72 -17.44 -4.74
N LYS A 8 18.81 -18.37 -5.05
CA LYS A 8 18.07 -18.34 -6.30
C LYS A 8 17.39 -16.98 -6.29
N ILE A 9 18.11 -15.98 -6.78
CA ILE A 9 17.57 -14.72 -7.24
C ILE A 9 16.72 -15.17 -8.41
N LEU A 10 15.51 -15.60 -8.06
CA LEU A 10 14.51 -16.05 -8.97
C LEU A 10 14.28 -14.81 -9.83
N HIS A 11 14.80 -14.80 -11.06
CA HIS A 11 14.29 -13.96 -12.14
C HIS A 11 12.85 -14.42 -12.43
N ARG A 12 11.98 -14.32 -11.41
CA ARG A 12 10.60 -14.74 -11.42
C ARG A 12 9.91 -13.68 -12.24
N HIS A 13 9.68 -14.03 -13.48
CA HIS A 13 8.76 -13.28 -14.30
C HIS A 13 7.37 -13.42 -13.68
N VAL A 14 6.65 -12.32 -13.64
CA VAL A 14 5.27 -12.26 -13.19
C VAL A 14 4.42 -11.69 -14.31
N SER A 15 3.13 -11.95 -14.23
CA SER A 15 2.13 -11.35 -15.09
C SER A 15 1.39 -10.29 -14.31
N ILE A 16 1.14 -9.16 -14.95
CA ILE A 16 0.38 -8.03 -14.41
C ILE A 16 -0.92 -7.90 -15.19
N ARG A 17 -2.04 -7.72 -14.50
CA ARG A 17 -3.36 -7.50 -15.10
C ARG A 17 -3.90 -6.13 -14.68
N ARG A 18 -4.37 -5.37 -15.66
CA ARG A 18 -5.09 -4.09 -15.46
C ARG A 18 -6.34 -4.07 -16.32
N SER A 19 -7.52 -4.01 -15.70
CA SER A 19 -8.81 -3.89 -16.40
C SER A 19 -8.99 -4.90 -17.55
N GLY A 20 -8.57 -6.16 -17.34
CA GLY A 20 -8.66 -7.23 -18.33
C GLY A 20 -7.49 -7.33 -19.33
N LYS A 21 -6.59 -6.34 -19.38
CA LYS A 21 -5.34 -6.45 -20.16
C LYS A 21 -4.24 -7.10 -19.33
N VAL A 22 -3.64 -8.16 -19.85
CA VAL A 22 -2.56 -8.90 -19.18
C VAL A 22 -1.22 -8.63 -19.88
N VAL A 23 -0.26 -8.12 -19.12
CA VAL A 23 1.14 -7.99 -19.52
C VAL A 23 1.91 -9.14 -18.88
N ARG A 24 2.46 -10.01 -19.71
CA ARG A 24 3.24 -11.17 -19.28
C ARG A 24 4.72 -10.85 -19.23
N ASN A 25 5.47 -11.73 -18.57
CA ASN A 25 6.92 -11.69 -18.58
C ASN A 25 7.53 -10.42 -17.96
N VAL A 26 6.86 -9.87 -16.93
CA VAL A 26 7.36 -8.69 -16.20
C VAL A 26 8.39 -9.16 -15.18
N LEU A 27 9.57 -8.55 -15.19
CA LEU A 27 10.61 -8.86 -14.19
C LEU A 27 10.16 -8.41 -12.80
N ALA A 28 10.13 -9.33 -11.84
CA ALA A 28 9.80 -9.01 -10.44
C ALA A 28 10.70 -7.90 -9.86
N GLN A 29 11.98 -7.86 -10.25
CA GLN A 29 12.93 -6.84 -9.81
C GLN A 29 12.54 -5.43 -10.27
N SER A 30 11.89 -5.30 -11.43
CA SER A 30 11.46 -4.02 -11.97
C SER A 30 10.13 -3.54 -11.39
N LEU A 31 9.40 -4.36 -10.63
CA LEU A 31 8.10 -3.99 -10.07
C LEU A 31 8.21 -2.77 -9.16
N ILE A 32 9.18 -2.74 -8.25
CA ILE A 32 9.38 -1.63 -7.31
C ILE A 32 9.66 -0.33 -8.08
N SER A 33 10.55 -0.38 -9.07
CA SER A 33 10.84 0.79 -9.91
C SER A 33 9.62 1.24 -10.70
N ASN A 34 8.82 0.31 -11.24
CA ASN A 34 7.60 0.62 -11.97
C ASN A 34 6.50 1.22 -11.07
N ILE A 35 6.39 0.77 -9.82
CA ILE A 35 5.49 1.37 -8.81
C ILE A 35 5.94 2.80 -8.50
N LYS A 36 7.23 2.99 -8.19
CA LYS A 36 7.80 4.33 -7.90
C LYS A 36 7.68 5.30 -9.08
N GLN A 37 7.78 4.80 -10.31
CA GLN A 37 7.58 5.57 -11.54
C GLN A 37 6.08 5.82 -11.86
N GLY A 38 5.15 5.29 -11.07
CA GLY A 38 3.71 5.42 -11.30
C GLY A 38 3.18 4.63 -12.50
N LYS A 39 3.99 3.73 -13.08
CA LYS A 39 3.57 2.85 -14.19
C LYS A 39 2.63 1.75 -13.71
N LEU A 40 2.89 1.22 -12.51
CA LEU A 40 2.02 0.27 -11.82
C LEU A 40 1.18 1.00 -10.78
N GLN A 41 -0.11 0.68 -10.76
CA GLN A 41 -1.10 1.27 -9.87
C GLN A 41 -1.48 0.27 -8.78
N LYS A 42 -1.94 0.79 -7.64
CA LYS A 42 -2.37 -0.02 -6.49
C LYS A 42 -3.45 -1.05 -6.85
N ASP A 43 -4.32 -0.69 -7.79
CA ASP A 43 -5.45 -1.51 -8.23
C ASP A 43 -5.06 -2.55 -9.30
N ASP A 44 -3.80 -2.52 -9.77
CA ASP A 44 -3.31 -3.56 -10.67
C ASP A 44 -3.18 -4.89 -9.94
N GLU A 45 -3.30 -5.98 -10.67
CA GLU A 45 -3.18 -7.32 -10.13
C GLU A 45 -1.89 -7.98 -10.62
N ILE A 46 -1.25 -8.74 -9.73
CA ILE A 46 -0.05 -9.52 -9.99
C ILE A 46 -0.36 -11.01 -9.84
N SER A 47 0.23 -11.80 -10.74
CA SER A 47 0.17 -13.25 -10.68
C SER A 47 1.51 -13.85 -11.11
N ALA A 48 1.94 -14.90 -10.43
CA ALA A 48 3.11 -15.68 -10.84
C ALA A 48 2.74 -16.90 -11.70
N ASP A 49 1.46 -17.29 -11.72
CA ASP A 49 0.95 -18.51 -12.35
C ASP A 49 -0.19 -18.25 -13.34
N GLU A 50 -0.60 -16.99 -13.53
CA GLU A 50 -1.75 -16.52 -14.30
C GLU A 50 -3.12 -17.07 -13.85
N LYS A 51 -3.15 -17.78 -12.71
CA LYS A 51 -4.36 -18.37 -12.13
C LYS A 51 -4.80 -17.60 -10.90
N ASN A 52 -3.85 -17.27 -10.04
CA ASN A 52 -4.09 -16.52 -8.81
C ASN A 52 -3.65 -15.08 -9.00
N TRP A 53 -4.63 -14.18 -9.03
CA TRP A 53 -4.42 -12.74 -9.20
C TRP A 53 -4.61 -12.06 -7.86
N VAL A 54 -3.61 -11.29 -7.43
CA VAL A 54 -3.61 -10.55 -6.17
C VAL A 54 -3.39 -9.08 -6.49
N ARG A 55 -4.14 -8.17 -5.88
CA ARG A 55 -3.90 -6.74 -6.07
C ARG A 55 -2.53 -6.33 -5.53
N LEU A 56 -1.87 -5.39 -6.21
CA LEU A 56 -0.54 -4.94 -5.82
C LEU A 56 -0.52 -4.29 -4.43
N ASP A 57 -1.58 -3.59 -4.03
CA ASP A 57 -1.73 -3.01 -2.70
C ASP A 57 -1.99 -4.03 -1.58
N GLN A 58 -2.53 -5.20 -1.91
CA GLN A 58 -2.75 -6.30 -0.96
C GLN A 58 -1.56 -7.27 -0.91
N HIS A 59 -0.62 -7.14 -1.83
CA HIS A 59 0.54 -8.01 -1.89
C HIS A 59 1.52 -7.68 -0.76
N TYR A 60 1.80 -8.67 0.11
CA TYR A 60 2.61 -8.52 1.33
C TYR A 60 3.92 -7.76 1.17
N GLN A 61 4.60 -7.89 0.02
CA GLN A 61 5.87 -7.21 -0.24
C GLN A 61 5.73 -5.88 -1.00
N LEU A 62 4.64 -5.68 -1.75
CA LEU A 62 4.51 -4.55 -2.68
C LEU A 62 3.64 -3.43 -2.10
N SER A 63 2.76 -3.76 -1.16
CA SER A 63 1.90 -2.83 -0.41
C SER A 63 2.66 -1.62 0.11
N ASP A 64 3.85 -1.84 0.68
CA ASP A 64 4.66 -0.82 1.35
C ASP A 64 5.22 0.23 0.39
N TYR A 65 5.29 -0.09 -0.90
CA TYR A 65 5.79 0.81 -1.93
C TYR A 65 4.69 1.69 -2.54
N PHE A 66 3.43 1.38 -2.28
CA PHE A 66 2.36 2.30 -2.57
C PHE A 66 2.35 3.35 -1.47
N PRO A 67 2.52 4.63 -1.80
CA PRO A 67 2.32 5.66 -0.82
C PRO A 67 0.90 5.47 -0.30
N THR A 68 0.77 5.10 0.97
CA THR A 68 -0.48 5.32 1.67
C THR A 68 -0.68 6.81 1.48
N GLN A 69 -1.67 7.19 0.69
CA GLN A 69 -2.34 8.44 0.97
C GLN A 69 -2.78 8.25 2.41
N LYS A 70 -1.93 8.69 3.35
CA LYS A 70 -2.41 9.42 4.50
C LYS A 70 -3.31 10.42 3.82
N ILE A 71 -4.59 10.09 3.79
CA ILE A 71 -5.61 11.09 3.98
C ILE A 71 -5.06 11.78 5.20
N SER A 72 -4.33 12.88 4.98
CA SER A 72 -4.10 13.82 6.04
C SER A 72 -5.51 14.25 6.35
N SER A 73 -6.15 13.50 7.24
CA SER A 73 -7.23 13.98 8.07
C SER A 73 -6.62 15.00 9.05
N SER A 74 -5.87 15.96 8.51
CA SER A 74 -6.10 17.38 8.72
C SER A 74 -7.45 17.72 8.05
N GLN A 75 -8.50 16.95 8.35
CA GLN A 75 -9.83 17.49 8.33
C GLN A 75 -9.82 18.38 9.57
N ASP A 76 -9.77 19.67 9.29
CA ASP A 76 -10.12 20.74 10.21
C ASP A 76 -11.15 20.22 11.21
N LEU A 77 -10.77 20.21 12.50
CA LEU A 77 -11.72 19.97 13.57
C LEU A 77 -12.94 20.86 13.28
N PRO A 78 -14.17 20.33 13.26
CA PRO A 78 -15.33 21.17 13.05
C PRO A 78 -15.27 22.26 14.13
N PRO A 79 -15.45 23.56 13.77
CA PRO A 79 -15.22 24.70 14.68
C PRO A 79 -16.08 24.69 15.95
N ASN A 80 -16.98 23.71 16.07
CA ASN A 80 -17.85 23.49 17.20
C ASN A 80 -17.29 22.52 18.27
N MET A 81 -16.26 21.72 17.98
CA MET A 81 -15.70 20.79 18.98
C MET A 81 -14.87 21.49 20.05
N GLU A 82 -14.15 22.56 19.71
CA GLU A 82 -13.37 23.34 20.68
C GLU A 82 -14.28 24.00 21.73
N LYS A 83 -15.43 24.52 21.32
CA LYS A 83 -16.43 25.11 22.22
C LYS A 83 -16.98 24.06 23.20
N HIS A 84 -17.32 22.88 22.69
CA HIS A 84 -17.84 21.79 23.51
C HIS A 84 -16.79 21.29 24.52
N LEU A 85 -15.52 21.19 24.12
CA LEU A 85 -14.42 20.84 25.02
C LEU A 85 -14.18 21.92 26.09
N LEU A 86 -14.28 23.20 25.73
CA LEU A 86 -14.17 24.32 26.69
C LEU A 86 -15.32 24.32 27.70
N GLU A 87 -16.55 24.03 27.26
CA GLU A 87 -17.72 23.95 28.13
C GLU A 87 -17.59 22.81 29.13
N LEU A 88 -17.19 21.61 28.68
CA LEU A 88 -16.93 20.47 29.57
C LEU A 88 -15.78 20.74 30.54
N SER A 89 -14.72 21.40 30.09
CA SER A 89 -13.61 21.81 30.95
C SER A 89 -14.07 22.75 32.08
N LYS A 90 -15.00 23.66 31.77
CA LYS A 90 -15.55 24.59 32.76
C LYS A 90 -16.41 23.86 33.79
N MET A 91 -17.30 22.97 33.35
CA MET A 91 -18.13 22.15 34.24
C MET A 91 -17.30 21.26 35.18
N LEU A 92 -16.18 20.71 34.70
CA LEU A 92 -15.25 19.93 35.53
C LEU A 92 -14.55 20.78 36.59
N LYS A 93 -14.22 22.04 36.29
CA LYS A 93 -13.61 22.97 37.26
C LYS A 93 -14.60 23.41 38.33
N ASP A 94 -15.88 23.55 37.98
CA ASP A 94 -16.94 23.96 38.92
C ASP A 94 -17.29 22.84 39.94
N LEU A 95 -16.83 21.60 39.69
CA LEU A 95 -17.02 20.44 40.57
C LEU A 95 -15.83 20.14 41.49
N SER A 96 -14.72 20.88 41.36
CA SER A 96 -13.50 20.76 42.19
C SER A 96 -13.39 21.88 43.20
#